data_AF-A0A925WEF8-F1
#
_entry.id   AF-A0A925WEF8-F1
#
_cell.length_a   1.000
_cell.length_b   1.000
_cell.length_c   1.000
_cell.angle_alpha   90.00
_cell.angle_beta   90.00
_cell.angle_gamma   90.00
#
_symmetry.space_group_name_H-M   'P 1'
#
loop_
_entity.id
_entity.type
_entity.pdbx_description
1 polymer ?
#
loop_
_entity_poly.entity_id
_entity_poly.type
_entity_poly.pdbx_seq_one_letter_code
_entity_poly.pdbx_strand_id
1 'polypeptide(L)'
;MTAPLMILAACAILLGFIGTPAWPWFQSFLTGEHEAAGFTGDVVKLMIVSSIIVFLGLGLGWWFYGRKPMTKASQADPLETLRPDFYKVLENKYWIDEIYEHSIIAFNAWWAKVCNFLDVWVWSGAVQLVSYLIVGLSWVNHVCDEYVVNLGFDEGCRRVSLGGKIMSRLQDGRIQNYLRVIGIALVVLVLWLIWGAGTS
;
A
#
# COMPACT_ATOMS: atom_id res chain seq x y z
N MET A 1 -22.82 -4.24 -39.56
CA MET A 1 -21.35 -4.30 -39.54
C MET A 1 -20.70 -3.88 -40.87
N THR A 2 -21.42 -3.91 -42.00
CA THR A 2 -20.90 -3.47 -43.31
C THR A 2 -20.75 -1.96 -43.42
N ALA A 3 -21.65 -1.17 -42.83
CA ALA A 3 -21.58 0.29 -42.90
C ALA A 3 -20.29 0.90 -42.30
N PRO A 4 -19.84 0.52 -41.07
CA PRO A 4 -18.54 0.99 -40.56
C PRO A 4 -17.35 0.60 -41.44
N LEU A 5 -17.33 -0.64 -41.96
CA LEU A 5 -16.25 -1.11 -42.83
C LEU A 5 -16.19 -0.34 -44.15
N MET A 6 -17.35 -0.05 -44.77
CA MET A 6 -17.41 0.74 -45.99
C MET A 6 -16.94 2.18 -45.78
N ILE A 7 -17.30 2.81 -44.66
CA ILE A 7 -16.84 4.15 -44.31
C ILE A 7 -15.31 4.15 -44.13
N LEU A 8 -14.75 3.18 -43.40
CA LEU A 8 -13.30 3.05 -43.23
C LEU A 8 -12.57 2.82 -44.56
N ALA A 9 -13.10 1.97 -45.44
CA ALA A 9 -12.54 1.74 -46.76
C ALA A 9 -12.55 3.02 -47.62
N ALA A 10 -13.66 3.75 -47.62
CA ALA A 10 -13.76 5.03 -48.32
C ALA A 10 -12.74 6.04 -47.78
N CYS A 11 -12.61 6.16 -46.46
CA CYS A 11 -11.60 7.01 -45.82
C CYS A 11 -10.17 6.59 -46.20
N ALA A 12 -9.85 5.30 -46.21
CA ALA A 12 -8.52 4.80 -46.58
C ALA A 12 -8.18 5.11 -48.05
N ILE A 13 -9.15 4.97 -48.97
CA ILE A 13 -8.98 5.33 -50.38
C ILE A 13 -8.76 6.85 -50.51
N LEU A 14 -9.62 7.68 -49.89
CA LEU A 14 -9.51 9.13 -49.95
C LEU A 14 -8.18 9.65 -49.38
N LEU A 15 -7.76 9.12 -48.22
CA LEU A 15 -6.48 9.46 -47.61
C LEU A 15 -5.30 8.98 -48.47
N GLY A 16 -5.41 7.82 -49.12
CA GLY A 16 -4.42 7.34 -50.08
C GLY A 16 -4.23 8.29 -51.26
N PHE A 17 -5.31 8.85 -51.81
CA PHE A 17 -5.26 9.85 -52.88
C PHE A 17 -4.65 11.18 -52.40
N ILE A 18 -5.04 11.66 -51.20
CA ILE A 18 -4.51 12.90 -50.62
C ILE A 18 -3.01 12.79 -50.30
N GLY A 19 -2.55 11.61 -49.87
CA GLY A 19 -1.15 11.34 -49.54
C GLY A 19 -0.25 11.06 -50.75
N THR A 20 -0.73 11.25 -51.99
CA THR A 20 0.10 11.03 -53.17
C THR A 20 1.14 12.15 -53.37
N PRO A 21 2.31 11.84 -53.95
CA PRO A 21 3.30 12.86 -54.34
C PRO A 21 2.78 13.87 -55.39
N ALA A 22 1.59 13.64 -55.97
CA ALA A 22 0.96 14.57 -56.89
C ALA A 22 0.49 15.87 -56.20
N TRP A 23 0.23 15.82 -54.89
CA TRP A 23 -0.15 16.97 -54.08
C TRP A 23 0.71 17.04 -52.80
N PRO A 24 1.97 17.54 -52.91
CA PRO A 24 2.95 17.46 -51.83
C PRO A 24 2.66 18.36 -50.63
N TRP A 25 1.56 19.12 -50.63
CA TRP A 25 1.20 20.02 -49.52
C TRP A 25 1.11 19.26 -48.19
N PHE A 26 0.51 18.07 -48.18
CA PHE A 26 0.36 17.26 -46.97
C PHE A 26 1.71 16.73 -46.49
N GLN A 27 2.57 16.28 -47.41
CA GLN A 27 3.91 15.80 -47.08
C GLN A 27 4.79 16.94 -46.54
N SER A 28 4.76 18.12 -47.19
CA SER A 28 5.48 19.32 -46.73
C SER A 28 5.01 19.82 -45.35
N PHE A 29 3.73 19.63 -45.01
CA PHE A 29 3.21 19.92 -43.67
C PHE A 29 3.77 18.94 -42.62
N LEU A 30 3.91 17.66 -42.96
CA LEU A 30 4.43 16.63 -42.06
C LEU A 30 5.94 16.72 -41.83
N THR A 31 6.72 17.03 -42.87
CA THR A 31 8.19 17.12 -42.77
C THR A 31 8.68 18.52 -42.40
N GLY A 32 7.85 19.56 -42.54
CA GLY A 32 8.24 20.94 -42.24
C GLY A 32 9.24 21.55 -43.25
N GLU A 33 9.58 20.82 -44.31
CA GLU A 33 10.46 21.27 -45.39
C GLU A 33 9.64 21.57 -46.66
N HIS A 34 9.97 22.71 -47.31
CA HIS A 34 9.38 23.13 -48.58
C HIS A 34 10.12 22.57 -49.81
N GLU A 35 10.90 21.50 -49.64
CA GLU A 35 11.43 20.72 -50.76
C GLU A 35 10.24 20.05 -51.45
N ALA A 36 9.94 20.48 -52.68
CA ALA A 36 8.83 19.95 -53.45
C ALA A 36 9.09 18.46 -53.73
N ALA A 37 8.49 17.58 -52.94
CA ALA A 37 8.40 16.14 -53.20
C ALA A 37 7.48 15.91 -54.42
N GLY A 38 7.93 16.34 -55.60
CA GLY A 38 7.32 16.03 -56.87
C GLY A 38 7.69 14.61 -57.32
N PHE A 39 7.28 14.26 -58.53
CA PHE A 39 7.73 13.03 -59.19
C PHE A 39 9.20 13.14 -59.61
N THR A 40 10.11 13.09 -58.63
CA THR A 40 11.54 12.96 -58.90
C THR A 40 11.85 11.53 -59.33
N GLY A 41 12.92 11.37 -60.11
CA GLY A 41 13.34 10.04 -60.60
C GLY A 41 13.52 9.03 -59.47
N ASP A 42 14.01 9.48 -58.30
CA ASP A 42 14.21 8.64 -57.12
C ASP A 42 12.90 8.22 -56.45
N VAL A 43 11.92 9.13 -56.33
CA VAL A 43 10.59 8.82 -55.77
C VAL A 43 9.87 7.79 -56.65
N VAL A 44 9.92 7.97 -57.97
CA VAL A 44 9.34 7.00 -58.91
C VAL A 44 10.05 5.64 -58.82
N LYS A 45 11.37 5.64 -58.69
CA LYS A 45 12.15 4.41 -58.52
C LYS A 45 11.76 3.67 -57.23
N LEU A 46 11.67 4.39 -56.11
CA LEU A 46 11.22 3.84 -54.83
C LEU A 46 9.79 3.31 -54.92
N MET A 47 8.88 4.03 -55.58
CA MET A 47 7.49 3.63 -55.77
C MET A 47 7.37 2.33 -56.59
N ILE A 48 8.16 2.19 -57.66
CA ILE A 48 8.18 0.98 -58.47
C ILE A 48 8.78 -0.19 -57.67
N VAL A 49 9.91 0.02 -57.00
CA VAL A 49 10.58 -1.03 -56.23
C VAL A 49 9.68 -1.52 -55.08
N SER A 50 9.08 -0.60 -54.32
CA SER A 50 8.17 -0.96 -53.23
C SER A 50 6.93 -1.69 -53.75
N SER A 51 6.35 -1.22 -54.86
CA SER A 51 5.21 -1.91 -55.50
C SER A 51 5.59 -3.33 -55.92
N ILE A 52 6.74 -3.54 -56.55
CA ILE A 52 7.23 -4.87 -56.94
C ILE A 52 7.37 -5.76 -55.70
N ILE A 53 7.99 -5.27 -54.62
CA ILE A 53 8.16 -6.02 -53.38
C ILE A 53 6.81 -6.43 -52.78
N VAL A 54 5.84 -5.50 -52.76
CA VAL A 54 4.48 -5.77 -52.26
C VAL A 54 3.78 -6.82 -53.12
N PHE A 55 3.82 -6.69 -54.46
CA PHE A 55 3.22 -7.68 -55.36
C PHE A 55 3.90 -9.05 -55.28
N LEU A 56 5.22 -9.10 -55.09
CA LEU A 56 5.95 -10.35 -54.83
C LEU A 56 5.51 -10.97 -53.51
N GLY A 57 5.38 -10.18 -52.44
CA GLY A 57 4.89 -10.66 -51.14
C GLY A 57 3.48 -11.22 -51.21
N LEU A 58 2.56 -10.48 -51.85
CA LEU A 58 1.18 -10.94 -52.09
C LEU A 58 1.14 -12.20 -52.97
N GLY A 59 1.96 -12.24 -54.02
CA GLY A 59 2.07 -13.38 -54.92
C GLY A 59 2.59 -14.63 -54.22
N LEU A 60 3.61 -14.49 -53.36
CA LEU A 60 4.12 -15.57 -52.52
C LEU A 60 3.05 -16.04 -51.52
N GLY A 61 2.36 -15.09 -50.85
CA GLY A 61 1.26 -15.42 -49.95
C GLY A 61 0.14 -16.20 -50.64
N TRP A 62 -0.27 -15.77 -51.84
CA TRP A 62 -1.26 -16.48 -52.65
C TRP A 62 -0.75 -17.85 -53.14
N TRP A 63 0.53 -17.98 -53.48
CA TRP A 63 1.11 -19.26 -53.88
C TRP A 63 1.10 -20.26 -52.72
N PHE A 64 1.55 -19.86 -51.53
CA PHE A 64 1.60 -20.73 -50.35
C PHE A 64 0.20 -21.06 -49.81
N TYR A 65 -0.67 -20.05 -49.63
CA TYR A 65 -1.95 -20.22 -48.94
C TYR A 65 -3.17 -20.25 -49.86
N GLY A 66 -3.11 -19.60 -51.02
CA GLY A 66 -4.24 -19.50 -51.97
C GLY A 66 -4.42 -20.74 -52.86
N ARG A 67 -3.34 -21.44 -53.24
CA ARG A 67 -3.43 -22.68 -54.05
C ARG A 67 -3.93 -23.89 -53.27
N LYS A 68 -3.62 -23.94 -51.97
CA LYS A 68 -4.05 -25.01 -51.06
C LYS A 68 -4.60 -24.38 -49.79
N PRO A 69 -5.86 -23.91 -49.80
CA PRO A 69 -6.46 -23.29 -48.63
C PRO A 69 -6.49 -24.29 -47.47
N MET A 70 -5.93 -23.89 -46.33
CA MET A 70 -5.93 -24.71 -45.13
C MET A 70 -7.38 -24.95 -44.69
N THR A 71 -7.83 -26.18 -44.82
CA THR A 71 -9.25 -26.55 -44.58
C THR A 71 -9.47 -27.00 -43.13
N LYS A 72 -8.40 -27.34 -42.40
CA LYS A 72 -8.43 -27.77 -41.00
C LYS A 72 -7.30 -27.09 -40.22
N ALA A 73 -7.61 -26.60 -39.02
CA ALA A 73 -6.64 -25.97 -38.13
C ALA A 73 -5.53 -26.93 -37.64
N SER A 74 -5.72 -28.24 -37.77
CA SER A 74 -4.75 -29.28 -37.40
C SER A 74 -3.76 -29.64 -38.52
N GLN A 75 -3.86 -29.00 -39.68
CA GLN A 75 -2.94 -29.26 -40.80
C GLN A 75 -1.65 -28.46 -40.60
N ALA A 76 -0.51 -29.14 -40.64
CA ALA A 76 0.80 -28.49 -40.56
C ALA A 76 0.94 -27.42 -41.65
N ASP A 77 1.40 -26.23 -41.28
CA ASP A 77 1.57 -25.12 -42.20
C ASP A 77 2.63 -25.50 -43.26
N PRO A 78 2.43 -25.20 -44.56
CA PRO A 78 3.47 -25.34 -45.57
C PRO A 78 4.83 -24.76 -45.15
N LEU A 79 4.84 -23.67 -44.37
CA LEU A 79 6.05 -23.03 -43.85
C LEU A 79 6.70 -23.83 -42.70
N GLU A 80 5.90 -24.49 -41.87
CA GLU A 80 6.38 -25.39 -40.81
C GLU A 80 7.17 -26.56 -41.40
N THR A 81 6.69 -27.09 -42.53
CA THR A 81 7.36 -28.20 -43.25
C THR A 81 8.68 -27.77 -43.89
N LEU A 82 8.80 -26.50 -44.32
CA LEU A 82 9.99 -25.98 -45.00
C LEU A 82 11.13 -25.64 -44.02
N ARG A 83 10.80 -25.05 -42.87
CA ARG A 83 11.77 -24.61 -41.85
C ARG A 83 11.15 -24.69 -40.45
N PRO A 84 11.10 -25.89 -39.84
CA PRO A 84 10.46 -26.09 -38.54
C PRO A 84 11.11 -25.27 -37.42
N ASP A 85 12.43 -25.06 -37.48
CA ASP A 85 13.16 -24.32 -36.43
C ASP A 85 12.76 -22.85 -36.38
N PHE A 86 12.66 -22.18 -37.53
CA PHE A 86 12.22 -20.78 -37.61
C PHE A 86 10.73 -20.64 -37.34
N TYR A 87 9.93 -21.57 -37.85
CA TYR A 87 8.48 -21.56 -37.62
C TYR A 87 8.16 -21.64 -36.14
N LYS A 88 8.80 -22.55 -35.38
CA LYS A 88 8.61 -22.66 -33.92
C LYS A 88 8.93 -21.38 -33.17
N VAL A 89 9.95 -20.62 -33.59
CA VAL A 89 10.27 -19.33 -32.95
C VAL A 89 9.16 -18.31 -33.19
N LEU A 90 8.65 -18.21 -34.42
CA LEU A 90 7.55 -17.29 -34.75
C LEU A 90 6.22 -17.73 -34.13
N GLU A 91 5.95 -19.04 -34.11
CA GLU A 91 4.78 -19.67 -33.50
C GLU A 91 4.71 -19.36 -32.00
N ASN A 92 5.83 -19.50 -31.29
CA ASN A 92 5.95 -19.13 -29.88
C ASN A 92 6.17 -17.62 -29.67
N LYS A 93 5.80 -16.76 -30.63
CA LYS A 93 5.91 -15.29 -30.54
C LYS A 93 7.27 -14.78 -30.06
N TYR A 94 8.36 -15.39 -30.54
CA TYR A 94 9.73 -15.10 -30.12
C TYR A 94 10.03 -15.38 -28.63
N TRP A 95 9.21 -16.21 -27.97
CA TRP A 95 9.33 -16.57 -26.56
C TRP A 95 9.25 -15.37 -25.59
N ILE A 96 8.71 -14.24 -26.07
CA ILE A 96 8.61 -13.00 -25.28
C ILE A 96 7.65 -13.20 -24.09
N ASP A 97 6.54 -13.89 -24.33
CA ASP A 97 5.52 -14.15 -23.31
C ASP A 97 6.11 -14.99 -22.17
N GLU A 98 6.85 -16.07 -22.49
CA GLU A 98 7.49 -16.97 -21.53
C GLU A 98 8.59 -16.26 -20.74
N ILE A 99 9.43 -15.48 -21.42
CA ILE A 99 10.47 -14.68 -20.77
C ILE A 99 9.82 -13.70 -19.79
N TYR A 100 8.75 -13.00 -20.18
CA TYR A 100 8.07 -12.04 -19.32
C TYR A 100 7.44 -12.73 -18.10
N GLU A 101 6.84 -13.89 -18.30
CA GLU A 101 6.25 -14.71 -17.23
C GLU A 101 7.31 -15.16 -16.21
N HIS A 102 8.44 -15.66 -16.70
CA HIS A 102 9.50 -16.21 -15.84
C HIS A 102 10.41 -15.15 -15.23
N SER A 103 10.44 -13.94 -15.79
CA SER A 103 11.22 -12.82 -15.28
C SER A 103 10.36 -11.91 -14.41
N ILE A 104 9.57 -11.04 -15.02
CA ILE A 104 8.88 -9.94 -14.35
C ILE A 104 7.73 -10.45 -13.49
N ILE A 105 6.91 -11.36 -14.02
CA ILE A 105 5.75 -11.89 -13.27
C ILE A 105 6.22 -12.76 -12.10
N ALA A 106 7.13 -13.70 -12.34
CA ALA A 106 7.68 -14.55 -11.28
C ALA A 106 8.40 -13.73 -10.19
N PHE A 107 9.20 -12.74 -10.58
CA PHE A 107 9.86 -11.84 -9.64
C PHE A 107 8.85 -11.03 -8.81
N ASN A 108 7.84 -10.46 -9.45
CA ASN A 108 6.80 -9.70 -8.76
C ASN A 108 6.01 -10.57 -7.79
N ALA A 109 5.64 -11.80 -8.19
CA ALA A 109 4.94 -12.75 -7.35
C ALA A 109 5.78 -13.19 -6.14
N TRP A 110 7.09 -13.38 -6.33
CA TRP A 110 8.01 -13.63 -5.23
C TRP A 110 8.08 -12.44 -4.26
N TRP A 111 8.21 -11.23 -4.80
CA TRP A 111 8.26 -10.00 -3.99
C TRP A 111 6.98 -9.78 -3.17
N ALA A 112 5.81 -10.06 -3.76
CA ALA A 112 4.53 -9.99 -3.06
C ALA A 112 4.48 -10.93 -1.86
N LYS A 113 5.03 -12.15 -1.98
CA LYS A 113 5.13 -13.10 -0.86
C LYS A 113 6.05 -12.58 0.24
N VAL A 114 7.16 -11.92 -0.12
CA VAL A 114 8.07 -11.29 0.86
C VAL A 114 7.37 -10.15 1.59
N CYS A 115 6.67 -9.26 0.88
CA CYS A 115 5.90 -8.19 1.51
C CYS A 115 4.84 -8.72 2.46
N ASN A 116 4.09 -9.75 2.05
CA ASN A 116 3.08 -10.38 2.90
C ASN A 116 3.71 -11.06 4.14
N PHE A 117 4.87 -11.70 3.98
CA PHE A 117 5.61 -12.26 5.12
C PHE A 117 6.00 -11.16 6.12
N LEU A 118 6.53 -10.03 5.64
CA LEU A 118 6.92 -8.91 6.50
C LEU A 118 5.72 -8.30 7.22
N ASP A 119 4.58 -8.14 6.55
CA ASP A 119 3.38 -7.58 7.16
C ASP A 119 2.81 -8.49 8.26
N VAL A 120 2.71 -9.79 7.99
CA VAL A 120 2.16 -10.75 8.95
C VAL A 120 3.11 -11.01 10.13
N TRP A 121 4.42 -11.10 9.89
CA TRP A 121 5.36 -11.45 10.96
C TRP A 121 5.94 -10.24 11.68
N VAL A 122 6.38 -9.23 10.94
CA VAL A 122 7.06 -8.07 11.53
C VAL A 122 6.03 -7.06 12.00
N TRP A 123 5.13 -6.62 11.11
CA TRP A 123 4.19 -5.56 11.45
C TRP A 123 3.12 -6.02 12.44
N SER A 124 2.43 -7.13 12.15
CA SER A 124 1.42 -7.66 13.06
C SER A 124 2.04 -8.11 14.39
N GLY A 125 3.24 -8.70 14.34
CA GLY A 125 3.99 -9.08 15.54
C GLY A 125 4.34 -7.87 16.42
N ALA A 126 4.79 -6.76 15.82
CA ALA A 126 5.08 -5.52 16.55
C ALA A 126 3.83 -4.94 17.21
N VAL A 127 2.71 -4.88 16.49
CA VAL A 127 1.42 -4.40 17.03
C VAL A 127 0.96 -5.27 18.20
N GLN A 128 1.09 -6.59 18.07
CA GLN A 128 0.68 -7.53 19.11
C GLN A 128 1.55 -7.43 20.36
N LEU A 129 2.86 -7.22 20.20
CA LEU A 129 3.78 -6.95 21.31
C LEU A 129 3.39 -5.68 22.05
N VAL A 130 3.12 -4.58 21.33
CA VAL A 130 2.67 -3.32 21.95
C VAL A 130 1.36 -3.52 22.70
N SER A 131 0.41 -4.27 22.12
CA SER A 131 -0.86 -4.59 22.78
C SER A 131 -0.63 -5.35 24.09
N TYR A 132 0.21 -6.39 24.08
CA TYR A 132 0.54 -7.14 25.30
C TYR A 132 1.26 -6.30 26.35
N LEU A 133 2.14 -5.38 25.94
CA LEU A 133 2.79 -4.44 26.87
C LEU A 133 1.77 -3.52 27.55
N ILE A 134 0.82 -2.96 26.79
CA ILE A 134 -0.23 -2.09 27.33
C ILE A 134 -1.12 -2.87 28.30
N VAL A 135 -1.56 -4.07 27.94
CA VAL A 135 -2.37 -4.93 28.83
C VAL A 135 -1.59 -5.30 30.09
N GLY A 136 -0.30 -5.62 29.96
CA GLY A 136 0.58 -5.92 31.10
C GLY A 136 0.74 -4.72 32.03
N LEU A 137 0.99 -3.53 31.49
CA LEU A 137 1.06 -2.30 32.27
C LEU A 137 -0.26 -1.98 32.97
N SER A 138 -1.40 -2.21 32.31
CA SER A 138 -2.72 -2.00 32.88
C SER A 138 -2.98 -2.96 34.06
N TRP A 139 -2.58 -4.23 33.92
CA TRP A 139 -2.63 -5.19 35.03
C TRP A 139 -1.75 -4.76 36.21
N VAL A 140 -0.51 -4.31 35.95
CA VAL A 140 0.38 -3.79 37.02
C VAL A 140 -0.25 -2.58 37.71
N ASN A 141 -0.79 -1.65 36.93
CA ASN A 141 -1.46 -0.47 37.47
C ASN A 141 -2.64 -0.85 38.36
N HIS A 142 -3.47 -1.81 37.92
CA HIS A 142 -4.60 -2.31 38.71
C HIS A 142 -4.14 -2.97 40.02
N VAL A 143 -3.06 -3.76 40.00
CA VAL A 143 -2.50 -4.37 41.22
C VAL A 143 -1.95 -3.30 42.17
N CYS A 144 -1.23 -2.29 41.67
CA CYS A 144 -0.75 -1.19 42.50
C CYS A 144 -1.91 -0.41 43.15
N ASP A 145 -2.99 -0.14 42.39
CA ASP A 145 -4.17 0.55 42.91
C ASP A 145 -4.85 -0.26 44.02
N GLU A 146 -5.10 -1.55 43.80
CA GLU A 146 -5.79 -2.40 44.76
C GLU A 146 -4.96 -2.65 46.04
N TYR A 147 -3.67 -2.99 45.89
CA TYR A 147 -2.84 -3.40 47.02
C TYR A 147 -2.13 -2.25 47.75
N VAL A 148 -1.82 -1.16 47.06
CA VAL A 148 -1.04 -0.06 47.66
C VAL A 148 -1.95 1.12 47.97
N VAL A 149 -2.77 1.53 47.01
CA VAL A 149 -3.61 2.71 47.15
C VAL A 149 -4.81 2.42 48.04
N ASN A 150 -5.66 1.45 47.69
CA ASN A 150 -6.87 1.14 48.46
C ASN A 150 -6.53 0.67 49.88
N LEU A 151 -5.65 -0.34 50.03
CA LEU A 151 -5.26 -0.81 51.37
C LEU A 151 -4.54 0.25 52.20
N GLY A 152 -3.64 1.03 51.59
CA GLY A 152 -2.92 2.10 52.28
C GLY A 152 -3.83 3.25 52.70
N PHE A 153 -4.78 3.62 51.84
CA PHE A 153 -5.73 4.69 52.08
C PHE A 153 -6.78 4.30 53.12
N ASP A 154 -7.34 3.09 53.04
CA ASP A 154 -8.33 2.59 54.00
C ASP A 154 -7.73 2.45 55.41
N GLU A 155 -6.50 1.93 55.51
CA GLU A 155 -5.80 1.83 56.79
C GLU A 155 -5.47 3.22 57.36
N GLY A 156 -5.16 4.19 56.50
CA GLY A 156 -5.00 5.60 56.86
C GLY A 156 -6.28 6.22 57.42
N CYS A 157 -7.39 6.11 56.67
CA CYS A 157 -8.72 6.57 57.09
C CYS A 157 -9.18 5.90 58.38
N ARG A 158 -8.88 4.61 58.56
CA ARG A 158 -9.18 3.87 59.80
C ARG A 158 -8.41 4.41 61.00
N ARG A 159 -7.12 4.72 60.84
CA ARG A 159 -6.30 5.31 61.93
C ARG A 159 -6.75 6.72 62.30
N VAL A 160 -7.06 7.56 61.30
CA VAL A 160 -7.57 8.92 61.54
C VAL A 160 -8.94 8.89 62.22
N SER A 161 -9.87 8.05 61.76
CA SER A 161 -11.20 7.93 62.37
C SER A 161 -11.16 7.31 63.78
N LEU A 162 -10.24 6.39 64.06
CA LEU A 162 -9.99 5.90 65.42
C LEU A 162 -9.46 7.00 66.34
N GLY A 163 -8.51 7.81 65.87
CA GLY A 163 -8.03 9.00 66.60
C GLY A 163 -9.17 9.98 66.89
N GLY A 164 -10.02 10.24 65.89
CA GLY A 164 -11.21 11.07 66.05
C GLY A 164 -12.21 10.51 67.07
N LYS A 165 -12.46 9.20 67.08
CA LYS A 165 -13.33 8.53 68.06
C LYS A 165 -12.76 8.56 69.49
N ILE A 166 -11.44 8.49 69.64
CA ILE A 166 -10.78 8.62 70.95
C ILE A 166 -10.90 10.08 71.44
N MET A 167 -10.67 11.04 70.54
CA MET A 167 -10.79 12.47 70.86
C MET A 167 -12.24 12.86 71.18
N SER A 168 -13.23 12.30 70.49
CA SER A 168 -14.64 12.58 70.76
C SER A 168 -15.11 12.06 72.12
N ARG A 169 -14.48 11.00 72.66
CA ARG A 169 -14.75 10.51 74.02
C ARG A 169 -14.23 11.45 75.12
N LEU A 170 -13.33 12.38 74.80
CA LEU A 170 -12.95 13.44 75.75
C LEU A 170 -14.02 14.55 75.81
N GLN A 171 -14.99 14.53 74.89
CA GLN A 171 -15.98 15.58 74.69
C GLN A 171 -17.40 15.07 75.05
N ASP A 172 -17.57 14.57 76.28
CA ASP A 172 -18.81 13.93 76.78
C ASP A 172 -20.00 14.89 77.04
N GLY A 173 -19.91 16.16 76.64
CA GLY A 173 -20.99 17.16 76.79
C GLY A 173 -21.35 17.55 78.24
N ARG A 174 -20.74 16.94 79.25
CA ARG A 174 -20.97 17.23 80.67
C ARG A 174 -20.09 18.38 81.15
N ILE A 175 -20.70 19.54 81.45
CA ILE A 175 -20.04 20.77 81.93
C ILE A 175 -19.09 20.51 83.13
N GLN A 176 -19.48 19.59 84.02
CA GLN A 176 -18.69 19.20 85.18
C GLN A 176 -17.34 18.57 84.83
N ASN A 177 -17.26 17.81 83.73
CA ASN A 177 -16.03 17.15 83.32
C ASN A 177 -15.04 18.17 82.72
N TYR A 178 -15.54 19.17 81.97
CA TYR A 178 -14.72 20.27 81.47
C TYR A 178 -14.14 21.12 82.59
N LEU A 179 -14.95 21.47 83.60
CA LEU A 179 -14.46 22.22 84.77
C LEU A 179 -13.39 21.44 85.54
N ARG A 180 -13.55 20.11 85.66
CA ARG A 180 -12.56 19.23 86.29
C ARG A 180 -11.25 19.17 85.49
N VAL A 181 -11.33 19.04 84.17
CA VAL A 181 -10.15 19.02 83.29
C VAL A 181 -9.42 20.36 83.33
N ILE A 182 -10.13 21.49 83.24
CA ILE A 182 -9.55 22.83 83.35
C ILE A 182 -8.89 23.02 84.73
N GLY A 183 -9.55 22.59 85.80
CA GLY A 183 -8.99 22.66 87.16
C GLY A 183 -7.69 21.84 87.32
N ILE A 184 -7.67 20.61 86.81
CA ILE A 184 -6.46 19.76 86.81
C ILE A 184 -5.36 20.40 85.95
N ALA A 185 -5.70 20.89 84.76
CA ALA A 185 -4.74 21.57 83.87
C ALA A 185 -4.12 22.81 84.54
N LEU A 186 -4.91 23.59 85.28
CA LEU A 186 -4.43 24.75 86.04
C LEU A 186 -3.50 24.35 87.18
N VAL A 187 -3.84 23.30 87.92
CA VAL A 187 -2.97 22.76 88.99
C VAL A 187 -1.65 22.25 88.41
N VAL A 188 -1.70 21.48 87.31
CA VAL A 188 -0.50 20.97 86.64
C VAL A 188 0.34 22.12 86.09
N LEU A 189 -0.28 23.14 85.49
CA LEU A 189 0.42 24.31 84.95
C LEU A 189 1.09 25.13 86.07
N VAL A 190 0.42 25.28 87.21
CA VAL A 190 1.00 25.93 88.40
C VAL A 190 2.16 25.11 88.95
N LEU A 191 2.01 23.79 89.10
CA LEU A 191 3.10 22.92 89.54
C LEU A 191 4.28 22.93 88.55
N TRP A 192 4.01 22.93 87.25
CA TRP A 192 5.03 23.01 86.20
C TRP A 192 5.75 24.35 86.23
N LEU A 193 5.03 25.46 86.41
CA LEU A 193 5.62 26.79 86.58
C LEU A 193 6.44 26.89 87.87
N ILE A 194 5.97 26.33 88.99
CA ILE A 194 6.71 26.32 90.26
C ILE A 194 7.99 25.49 90.12
N TRP A 195 7.92 24.34 89.44
CA TRP A 195 9.08 23.49 89.24
C TRP A 195 10.07 24.09 88.22
N GLY A 196 9.57 24.74 87.17
CA GLY A 196 10.39 25.46 86.18
C GLY A 196 10.96 26.80 86.67
N ALA A 197 10.31 27.45 87.64
CA ALA A 197 10.82 28.66 88.29
C ALA A 197 11.82 28.36 89.42
N GLY A 198 12.03 27.09 89.78
CA GLY A 198 13.04 26.66 90.76
C GLY A 198 14.43 26.37 90.19
N THR A 199 14.65 26.57 88.89
CA THR A 199 15.92 26.27 88.20
C THR A 199 16.58 27.48 87.55
N SER A 200 16.35 28.68 88.08
CA SER A 200 17.08 29.90 87.70
C SER A 200 17.43 30.73 88.92
#